data_AF-A0A356DXU0-F1
#
_entry.id   AF-A0A356DXU0-F1
#
_cell.length_a   1.000
_cell.length_b   1.000
_cell.length_c   1.000
_cell.angle_alpha   90.00
_cell.angle_beta   90.00
_cell.angle_gamma   90.00
#
_symmetry.space_group_name_H-M   'P 1'
#
loop_
_entity.id
_entity.type
_entity.pdbx_description
1 polymer ?
#
loop_
_entity_poly.entity_id
_entity_poly.type
_entity_poly.pdbx_seq_one_letter_code
_entity_poly.pdbx_strand_id
1 'polypeptide(L)'
;MIDKEKLENIKQKMIDVNEAQYGHEIREKYGEGVVAASNTKLMGLTAQQYERVQELSEQINEKLKIACVQGDPSSELAQEVCALHKE
;
A
#
# COMPACT_ATOMS: atom_id res chain seq x y z
N MET A 1 -16.63 -7.72 4.48
CA MET A 1 -16.41 -8.76 3.46
C MET A 1 -16.78 -8.23 2.09
N ILE A 2 -15.75 -7.88 1.31
CA ILE A 2 -15.88 -7.54 -0.11
C ILE A 2 -16.15 -8.83 -0.91
N ASP A 3 -17.10 -8.79 -1.85
CA ASP A 3 -17.31 -9.89 -2.81
C ASP A 3 -16.09 -10.05 -3.72
N LYS A 4 -15.75 -11.29 -4.09
CA LYS A 4 -14.63 -11.62 -4.97
C LYS A 4 -14.64 -10.81 -6.27
N GLU A 5 -15.78 -10.69 -6.96
CA GLU A 5 -15.85 -9.94 -8.22
C GLU A 5 -15.55 -8.45 -8.00
N LYS A 6 -16.06 -7.89 -6.91
CA LYS A 6 -15.80 -6.50 -6.52
C LYS A 6 -14.32 -6.30 -6.18
N LEU A 7 -13.68 -7.26 -5.51
CA LEU A 7 -12.25 -7.19 -5.18
C LEU A 7 -11.38 -7.19 -6.44
N GLU A 8 -11.64 -8.08 -7.39
CA GLU A 8 -10.89 -8.13 -8.66
C GLU A 8 -10.98 -6.80 -9.41
N ASN A 9 -12.18 -6.23 -9.50
CA ASN A 9 -12.39 -4.92 -10.13
C ASN A 9 -11.65 -3.79 -9.42
N ILE A 10 -11.59 -3.82 -8.08
CA ILE A 10 -10.82 -2.82 -7.31
C ILE A 10 -9.32 -2.94 -7.61
N LYS A 11 -8.77 -4.16 -7.55
CA LYS A 11 -7.33 -4.42 -7.80
C LYS A 11 -6.94 -4.01 -9.23
N GLN A 12 -7.75 -4.38 -10.22
CA GLN A 12 -7.51 -4.00 -11.61
C GLN A 12 -7.53 -2.48 -11.79
N LYS A 13 -8.54 -1.80 -11.22
CA LYS A 13 -8.63 -0.34 -11.28
C LYS A 13 -7.42 0.35 -10.64
N MET A 14 -6.88 -0.19 -9.55
CA MET A 14 -5.67 0.36 -8.93
C MET A 14 -4.46 0.26 -9.88
N ILE A 15 -4.29 -0.87 -10.57
CA ILE A 15 -3.22 -1.07 -11.56
C ILE A 15 -3.42 -0.10 -12.72
N ASP A 16 -4.61 -0.05 -13.31
CA ASP A 16 -4.90 0.78 -14.49
C ASP A 16 -4.64 2.27 -14.20
N VAL A 17 -5.06 2.75 -13.03
CA VAL A 17 -4.80 4.14 -12.60
C VAL A 17 -3.30 4.39 -12.42
N ASN A 18 -2.57 3.46 -11.80
CA ASN A 18 -1.14 3.60 -11.59
C ASN A 18 -0.35 3.56 -12.92
N GLU A 19 -0.71 2.67 -13.84
CA GLU A 19 -0.10 2.58 -15.17
C GLU A 19 -0.37 3.83 -16.01
N ALA A 20 -1.60 4.37 -15.95
CA ALA A 20 -1.96 5.59 -16.66
C ALA A 20 -1.23 6.83 -16.12
N GLN A 21 -1.03 6.92 -14.81
CA GLN A 21 -0.40 8.09 -14.17
C GLN A 21 1.12 8.00 -14.14
N TYR A 22 1.68 6.83 -13.81
CA TYR A 22 3.09 6.66 -13.44
C TYR A 22 3.80 5.53 -14.20
N GLY A 23 3.11 4.79 -15.07
CA GLY A 23 3.63 3.57 -15.70
C GLY A 23 4.99 3.76 -16.38
N HIS A 24 5.15 4.82 -17.18
CA HIS A 24 6.43 5.14 -17.83
C HIS A 24 7.55 5.40 -16.80
N GLU A 25 7.29 6.27 -15.82
CA GLU A 25 8.27 6.69 -14.81
C GLU A 25 8.75 5.52 -13.95
N ILE A 26 7.85 4.65 -13.50
CA ILE A 26 8.22 3.52 -12.64
C ILE A 26 9.00 2.45 -13.41
N ARG A 27 8.74 2.27 -14.71
CA ARG A 27 9.52 1.36 -15.57
C ARG A 27 10.91 1.92 -15.86
N GLU A 28 11.05 3.23 -16.02
CA GLU A 28 12.36 3.88 -16.16
C GLU A 28 13.19 3.79 -14.87
N LYS A 29 12.56 4.02 -13.71
CA LYS A 29 13.25 4.02 -12.41
C LYS A 29 13.55 2.63 -11.85
N TYR A 30 12.63 1.69 -12.01
CA TYR A 30 12.69 0.39 -11.32
C TYR A 30 12.72 -0.80 -12.28
N GLY A 31 12.49 -0.58 -13.58
CA GLY A 31 12.47 -1.63 -14.59
C GLY A 31 11.15 -2.39 -14.65
N GLU A 32 10.88 -2.97 -15.83
CA GLU A 32 9.67 -3.74 -16.12
C GLU A 32 9.44 -4.88 -15.12
N GLY A 33 10.51 -5.62 -14.77
CA GLY A 33 10.38 -6.79 -13.90
C GLY A 33 9.88 -6.46 -12.50
N VAL A 34 10.30 -5.34 -11.92
CA VAL A 34 9.86 -4.91 -10.57
C VAL A 34 8.40 -4.47 -10.60
N VAL A 35 8.02 -3.72 -11.64
CA VAL A 35 6.64 -3.23 -11.82
C VAL A 35 5.69 -4.41 -12.04
N ALA A 36 6.04 -5.34 -12.93
CA ALA A 36 5.24 -6.55 -13.20
C ALA A 36 5.09 -7.44 -11.96
N ALA A 37 6.14 -7.60 -11.15
CA ALA A 37 6.08 -8.34 -9.90
C ALA A 37 5.16 -7.66 -8.88
N SER A 38 5.20 -6.32 -8.78
CA SER A 38 4.30 -5.54 -7.93
C SER A 38 2.84 -5.69 -8.34
N ASN A 39 2.53 -5.53 -9.63
CA ASN A 39 1.18 -5.69 -10.17
C ASN A 39 0.65 -7.12 -9.94
N THR A 40 1.51 -8.13 -10.11
CA THR A 40 1.17 -9.53 -9.84
C THR A 40 0.87 -9.77 -8.36
N LYS A 41 1.70 -9.21 -7.45
CA LYS A 41 1.48 -9.31 -6.00
C LYS A 41 0.13 -8.69 -5.62
N LEU A 42 -0.18 -7.50 -6.15
CA LEU A 42 -1.47 -6.85 -5.90
C LEU A 42 -2.62 -7.72 -6.40
N MET A 43 -2.54 -8.23 -7.63
CA MET A 43 -3.59 -9.08 -8.20
C MET A 43 -3.77 -10.41 -7.44
N GLY A 44 -2.71 -10.93 -6.83
CA GLY A 44 -2.74 -12.16 -6.04
C GLY A 44 -3.37 -12.04 -4.64
N LEU A 45 -3.71 -10.83 -4.17
CA LEU A 45 -4.27 -10.66 -2.83
C LEU A 45 -5.65 -11.31 -2.69
N THR A 46 -5.83 -12.05 -1.60
CA THR A 46 -7.15 -12.53 -1.14
C THR A 46 -7.93 -11.40 -0.47
N ALA A 47 -9.24 -11.57 -0.31
CA ALA A 47 -10.09 -10.59 0.39
C ALA A 47 -9.60 -10.31 1.82
N GLN A 48 -9.20 -11.35 2.56
CA GLN A 48 -8.69 -11.22 3.93
C GLN A 48 -7.35 -10.48 3.97
N GLN A 49 -6.44 -10.76 3.03
CA GLN A 49 -5.16 -10.05 2.93
C GLN A 49 -5.39 -8.58 2.55
N TYR A 50 -6.30 -8.31 1.63
CA TYR A 50 -6.66 -6.95 1.25
C TYR A 50 -7.27 -6.18 2.42
N GLU A 51 -8.24 -6.75 3.13
CA GLU A 51 -8.84 -6.16 4.33
C GLU A 51 -7.77 -5.90 5.40
N ARG A 52 -6.87 -6.85 5.66
CA ARG A 52 -5.75 -6.67 6.60
C ARG A 52 -4.82 -5.52 6.22
N VAL A 53 -4.50 -5.37 4.93
CA VAL A 53 -3.66 -4.25 4.44
C VAL A 53 -4.38 -2.91 4.60
N GLN A 54 -5.71 -2.86 4.39
CA GLN A 54 -6.48 -1.64 4.63
C GLN A 54 -6.49 -1.26 6.11
N GLU A 55 -6.76 -2.20 7.00
CA GLU A 55 -6.74 -1.97 8.46
C GLU A 55 -5.36 -1.51 8.96
N LEU A 56 -4.29 -2.15 8.47
CA LEU A 56 -2.93 -1.75 8.82
C LEU A 56 -2.61 -0.33 8.31
N SER A 57 -3.04 0.00 7.10
CA SER A 57 -2.89 1.35 6.53
C SER A 57 -3.64 2.41 7.34
N GLU A 58 -4.86 2.13 7.78
CA GLU A 58 -5.62 3.03 8.67
C GLU A 58 -4.88 3.27 9.99
N GLN A 59 -4.43 2.21 10.65
CA GLN A 59 -3.68 2.29 11.91
C GLN A 59 -2.37 3.08 11.76
N ILE A 60 -1.61 2.84 10.69
CA ILE A 60 -0.39 3.58 10.37
C ILE A 60 -0.72 5.06 10.19
N ASN A 61 -1.73 5.40 9.39
CA ASN A 61 -2.07 6.79 9.10
C ASN A 61 -2.57 7.55 10.34
N GLU A 62 -3.34 6.90 11.22
CA GLU A 62 -3.79 7.50 12.48
C GLU A 62 -2.62 7.83 13.41
N LYS A 63 -1.74 6.85 13.65
CA LYS A 63 -0.56 7.06 14.51
C LYS A 63 0.45 8.01 13.91
N LEU A 64 0.65 7.95 12.58
CA LEU A 64 1.57 8.85 11.87
C LEU A 64 1.14 10.30 11.98
N LYS A 65 -0.16 10.61 11.89
CA LYS A 65 -0.67 11.98 12.09
C LYS A 65 -0.27 12.54 13.45
N ILE A 66 -0.39 11.72 14.50
CA ILE A 66 -0.02 12.11 15.87
C ILE A 66 1.50 12.29 15.97
N ALA A 67 2.29 11.35 15.45
CA ALA A 67 3.75 11.43 15.44
C ALA A 67 4.27 12.68 14.70
N CYS A 68 3.64 13.04 13.56
CA CYS A 68 3.97 14.25 12.82
C CYS A 68 3.70 15.53 13.63
N VAL A 69 2.63 15.57 14.42
CA VAL A 69 2.34 16.71 15.32
C VAL A 69 3.37 16.82 16.44
N GLN A 70 3.86 15.69 16.96
CA GLN A 70 4.94 15.69 17.95
C GLN A 70 6.26 16.23 17.39
N GLY A 71 6.51 16.03 16.09
CA GLY A 71 7.66 16.62 15.39
C GLY A 71 9.01 15.97 15.70
N ASP A 72 9.04 14.90 16.49
CA ASP A 72 10.25 14.11 16.77
C ASP A 72 10.19 12.74 16.08
N PRO A 73 10.94 12.54 14.99
CA PRO A 73 10.99 11.25 14.28
C PRO A 73 11.70 10.14 15.07
N SER A 74 12.41 10.46 16.16
CA SER A 74 13.06 9.48 17.03
C SER A 74 12.17 9.01 18.19
N SER A 75 10.98 9.60 18.35
CA SER A 75 10.04 9.27 19.42
C SER A 75 9.56 7.81 19.35
N GLU A 76 9.16 7.25 20.50
CA GLU A 76 8.63 5.88 20.56
C GLU A 76 7.43 5.67 19.62
N LEU A 77 6.54 6.67 19.52
CA LEU A 77 5.40 6.62 18.61
C LEU A 77 5.83 6.60 17.13
N ALA A 78 6.82 7.41 16.76
CA ALA A 78 7.36 7.39 15.40
C ALA A 78 8.02 6.04 15.06
N GLN A 79 8.76 5.46 16.01
CA GLN A 79 9.36 4.14 15.86
C GLN A 79 8.30 3.03 15.75
N GLU A 80 7.21 3.13 16.52
CA GLU A 80 6.08 2.20 16.42
C GLU A 80 5.42 2.27 15.04
N VAL A 81 5.21 3.47 14.48
CA VAL A 81 4.69 3.65 13.12
C VAL A 81 5.61 2.99 12.08
N CYS A 82 6.93 3.16 12.21
CA CYS A 82 7.89 2.49 11.33
C CYS A 82 7.84 0.97 11.45
N ALA A 83 7.65 0.43 12.67
CA ALA A 83 7.50 -1.01 12.88
C ALA A 83 6.22 -1.54 12.21
N LEU A 84 5.09 -0.84 12.37
CA LEU A 84 3.83 -1.18 11.70
C LEU A 84 3.95 -1.14 10.17
N HIS A 85 4.70 -0.17 9.61
CA HIS A 85 4.91 -0.08 8.17
C HIS A 85 5.72 -1.25 7.58
N LYS A 86 6.44 -2.00 8.41
CA LYS A 86 7.24 -3.15 7.99
C LYS A 86 6.44 -4.46 7.94
N GLU A 87 5.34 -4.56 8.70
CA GLU A 87 4.46 -5.74 8.75
C GLU A 87 3.83 -6.07 7.39
#